data_AF-B7WUK1-F1
#
_entry.id   AF-B7WUK1-F1
#
_cell.length_a   1.000
_cell.length_b   1.000
_cell.length_c   1.000
_cell.angle_alpha   90.00
_cell.angle_beta   90.00
_cell.angle_gamma   90.00
#
_symmetry.space_group_name_H-M   'P 1'
#
loop_
_entity.id
_entity.type
_entity.pdbx_description
1 polymer ?
#
loop_
_entity_poly.entity_id
_entity_poly.type
_entity_poly.pdbx_seq_one_letter_code
_entity_poly.pdbx_strand_id
1 'polypeptide(L)'
;MPVYVVQGKLGTGKGLYCMLKMDEALRDGRRVATNFDLFLEHLLPAQSKVSAIRVPDKPTAQDLDDIGSGNPDDRFNEERNGVLVLDELGSWLNSRGFNSPERAALLDWLIHARKKGWDVYLVVQNIDMIDKQVRVGLAEYQVRMIRADKIKIPVIGTFLGKRGKLPKFHIGNISLTDVPGVNIDREWFKADYLYQGYDTLQIFRDWVRNPVDPRFKTEVYGGPYSFLSAWHLKGRFEAPQARKTLFQRLFGKRHEKLAPKPRLPAVALCSKLPPDEAWALARRYVQGGA
;
A
#
# COMPACT_ATOMS: atom_id res chain seq x y z
N MET A 1 4.21 -14.13 12.25
CA MET A 1 4.73 -12.76 12.08
C MET A 1 3.72 -11.74 12.64
N PRO A 2 4.14 -10.49 12.85
CA PRO A 2 3.60 -9.59 13.87
C PRO A 2 2.64 -8.54 13.28
N VAL A 3 1.99 -7.78 14.17
CA VAL A 3 1.16 -6.65 13.77
C VAL A 3 2.04 -5.40 13.63
N TYR A 4 2.00 -4.78 12.45
CA TYR A 4 2.76 -3.60 12.07
C TYR A 4 1.88 -2.36 12.12
N VAL A 5 2.31 -1.34 12.87
CA VAL A 5 1.67 -0.02 12.83
C VAL A 5 2.39 0.88 11.85
N VAL A 6 1.77 1.13 10.70
CA VAL A 6 2.30 2.01 9.64
C VAL A 6 1.84 3.44 9.90
N GLN A 7 2.78 4.33 10.23
CA GLN A 7 2.49 5.70 10.64
C GLN A 7 3.23 6.78 9.84
N GLY A 8 2.69 8.00 9.86
CA GLY A 8 3.23 9.14 9.13
C GLY A 8 2.17 10.17 8.76
N LYS A 9 2.62 11.41 8.54
CA LYS A 9 1.75 12.53 8.14
C LYS A 9 1.01 12.28 6.82
N LEU A 10 0.03 13.11 6.50
CA LEU A 10 -0.67 13.01 5.23
C LEU A 10 0.29 13.09 4.04
N GLY A 11 0.09 12.18 3.08
CA GLY A 11 0.90 12.11 1.87
C GLY A 11 2.35 11.71 2.08
N THR A 12 2.72 10.97 3.14
CA THR A 12 4.06 10.37 3.33
C THR A 12 4.25 8.99 2.68
N GLY A 13 3.23 8.47 1.99
CA GLY A 13 3.31 7.20 1.26
C GLY A 13 2.93 5.95 2.05
N LYS A 14 2.17 6.08 3.14
CA LYS A 14 1.69 4.95 3.95
C LYS A 14 0.88 3.92 3.14
N GLY A 15 -0.16 4.39 2.43
CA GLY A 15 -0.97 3.53 1.56
C GLY A 15 -0.11 2.86 0.49
N LEU A 16 0.84 3.59 -0.11
CA LEU A 16 1.75 3.03 -1.10
C LEU A 16 2.66 1.92 -0.53
N TYR A 17 3.14 2.07 0.71
CA TYR A 17 3.90 1.01 1.39
C TYR A 17 3.04 -0.23 1.63
N CYS A 18 1.80 -0.06 2.08
CA CYS A 18 0.91 -1.19 2.31
C CYS A 18 0.51 -1.88 1.00
N MET A 19 0.31 -1.10 -0.06
CA MET A 19 0.12 -1.63 -1.41
C MET A 19 1.32 -2.43 -1.90
N LEU A 20 2.54 -2.00 -1.58
CA LEU A 20 3.75 -2.78 -1.90
C LEU A 20 3.72 -4.14 -1.19
N LYS A 21 3.39 -4.18 0.10
CA LYS A 21 3.28 -5.43 0.87
C LYS A 21 2.17 -6.36 0.36
N MET A 22 1.03 -5.79 -0.04
CA MET A 22 -0.04 -6.56 -0.67
C MET A 22 0.35 -7.08 -2.07
N ASP A 23 1.01 -6.27 -2.90
CA ASP A 23 1.48 -6.72 -4.24
C ASP A 23 2.52 -7.84 -4.12
N GLU A 24 3.48 -7.72 -3.19
CA GLU A 24 4.44 -8.78 -2.86
C GLU A 24 3.70 -10.08 -2.46
N ALA A 25 2.74 -10.00 -1.53
CA ALA A 25 1.96 -11.15 -1.10
C ALA A 25 1.13 -11.79 -2.23
N LEU A 26 0.45 -10.99 -3.05
CA LEU A 26 -0.30 -11.49 -4.20
C LEU A 26 0.59 -12.21 -5.21
N ARG A 27 1.82 -11.72 -5.44
CA ARG A 27 2.79 -12.35 -6.35
C ARG A 27 3.35 -13.65 -5.79
N ASP A 28 3.50 -13.75 -4.48
CA ASP A 28 3.93 -14.96 -3.78
C ASP A 28 2.80 -16.01 -3.67
N GLY A 29 1.58 -15.66 -4.09
CA GLY A 29 0.39 -16.50 -3.96
C GLY A 29 -0.14 -16.59 -2.53
N ARG A 30 0.29 -15.68 -1.64
CA ARG A 30 -0.23 -15.57 -0.27
C ARG A 30 -1.58 -14.88 -0.27
N ARG A 31 -2.42 -15.19 0.72
CA ARG A 31 -3.75 -14.56 0.84
C ARG A 31 -3.60 -13.08 1.18
N VAL A 32 -4.46 -12.25 0.60
CA VAL A 32 -4.53 -10.82 0.93
C VAL A 32 -5.95 -10.44 1.30
N ALA A 33 -6.11 -9.73 2.41
CA ALA A 33 -7.35 -9.12 2.84
C ALA A 33 -7.13 -7.64 3.14
N THR A 34 -8.07 -6.77 2.76
CA THR A 34 -7.91 -5.33 2.94
C THR A 34 -9.21 -4.57 2.92
N ASN A 35 -9.23 -3.37 3.51
CA ASN A 35 -10.30 -2.40 3.32
C ASN A 35 -9.97 -1.35 2.23
N PHE A 36 -8.82 -1.47 1.55
CA PHE A 36 -8.55 -0.68 0.34
C PHE A 36 -9.40 -1.18 -0.83
N ASP A 37 -9.88 -0.25 -1.65
CA ASP A 37 -10.45 -0.57 -2.95
C ASP A 37 -9.33 -0.85 -3.94
N LEU A 38 -9.17 -2.13 -4.28
CA LEU A 38 -8.11 -2.63 -5.16
C LEU A 38 -8.59 -2.77 -6.60
N PHE A 39 -7.67 -2.52 -7.53
CA PHE A 39 -7.82 -2.78 -8.96
C PHE A 39 -6.79 -3.83 -9.40
N LEU A 40 -7.13 -5.11 -9.21
CA LEU A 40 -6.22 -6.24 -9.41
C LEU A 40 -5.71 -6.36 -10.85
N GLU A 41 -6.47 -5.88 -11.83
CA GLU A 41 -6.14 -5.81 -13.24
C GLU A 41 -5.02 -4.80 -13.58
N HIS A 42 -4.62 -3.97 -12.62
CA HIS A 42 -3.47 -3.06 -12.70
C HIS A 42 -2.28 -3.55 -11.86
N LEU A 43 -2.50 -4.47 -10.93
CA LEU A 43 -1.46 -5.06 -10.08
C LEU A 43 -0.86 -6.34 -10.69
N LEU A 44 -1.73 -7.18 -11.25
CA LEU A 44 -1.37 -8.53 -11.69
C LEU A 44 -1.53 -8.69 -13.22
N PRO A 45 -0.78 -9.63 -13.83
CA PRO A 45 -0.95 -9.96 -15.24
C PRO A 45 -2.39 -10.39 -15.55
N ALA A 46 -2.87 -10.11 -16.76
CA ALA A 46 -4.23 -10.46 -17.19
C ALA A 46 -4.54 -11.96 -17.03
N GLN A 47 -3.56 -12.85 -17.10
CA GLN A 47 -3.77 -14.29 -16.94
C GLN A 47 -3.82 -14.75 -15.47
N SER A 48 -3.61 -13.85 -14.51
CA SER A 48 -3.60 -14.17 -13.08
C SER A 48 -4.99 -14.43 -12.53
N LYS A 49 -5.13 -15.58 -11.87
CA LYS A 49 -6.33 -15.96 -11.12
C LYS A 49 -6.25 -15.63 -9.62
N VAL A 50 -5.10 -15.11 -9.18
CA VAL A 50 -4.94 -14.66 -7.79
C VAL A 50 -5.92 -13.52 -7.50
N SER A 51 -6.54 -13.57 -6.34
CA SER A 51 -7.47 -12.55 -5.86
C SER A 51 -7.14 -12.11 -4.44
N ALA A 52 -7.83 -11.06 -3.99
CA ALA A 52 -7.81 -10.54 -2.64
C ALA A 52 -9.24 -10.54 -2.06
N ILE A 53 -9.34 -10.33 -0.75
CA ILE A 53 -10.60 -10.20 -0.03
C ILE A 53 -10.77 -8.74 0.40
N ARG A 54 -11.91 -8.15 0.07
CA ARG A 54 -12.33 -6.86 0.58
C ARG A 54 -13.10 -7.09 1.89
N VAL A 55 -12.56 -6.62 3.00
CA VAL A 55 -13.31 -6.48 4.26
C VAL A 55 -14.02 -5.14 4.28
N PRO A 56 -14.95 -4.87 5.20
CA PRO A 56 -15.66 -3.59 5.26
C PRO A 56 -14.72 -2.42 5.55
N ASP A 57 -15.15 -1.19 5.22
CA ASP A 57 -14.36 0.02 5.55
C ASP A 57 -14.05 0.07 7.04
N LYS A 58 -15.03 -0.29 7.87
CA LYS A 58 -14.88 -0.48 9.31
C LYS A 58 -15.22 -1.94 9.66
N PRO A 59 -14.23 -2.85 9.64
CA PRO A 59 -14.48 -4.25 9.92
C PRO A 59 -14.81 -4.47 11.41
N THR A 60 -15.70 -5.40 11.66
CA THR A 60 -15.99 -6.01 12.97
C THR A 60 -15.12 -7.24 13.18
N ALA A 61 -15.07 -7.76 14.41
CA ALA A 61 -14.41 -9.04 14.68
C ALA A 61 -14.96 -10.18 13.81
N GLN A 62 -16.29 -10.22 13.62
CA GLN A 62 -16.93 -11.25 12.80
C GLN A 62 -16.48 -11.20 11.34
N ASP A 63 -16.32 -10.00 10.76
CA ASP A 63 -15.78 -9.87 9.39
C ASP A 63 -14.40 -10.49 9.26
N LEU A 64 -13.56 -10.26 10.26
CA LEU A 64 -12.20 -10.77 10.27
C LEU A 64 -12.16 -12.28 10.58
N ASP A 65 -13.18 -12.82 11.25
CA ASP A 65 -13.35 -14.27 11.35
C ASP A 65 -13.86 -14.88 10.03
N ASP A 66 -14.76 -14.21 9.33
CA ASP A 66 -15.36 -14.68 8.08
C ASP A 66 -14.35 -14.75 6.92
N ILE A 67 -13.29 -13.92 6.91
CA ILE A 67 -12.19 -14.07 5.94
C ILE A 67 -11.38 -15.36 6.16
N GLY A 68 -11.51 -16.02 7.32
CA GLY A 68 -10.83 -17.25 7.65
C GLY A 68 -9.32 -17.07 7.89
N SER A 69 -8.57 -18.17 7.86
CA SER A 69 -7.13 -18.16 8.14
C SER A 69 -6.30 -17.66 6.96
N GLY A 70 -5.34 -16.76 7.19
CA GLY A 70 -4.47 -16.22 6.12
C GLY A 70 -3.53 -17.27 5.52
N ASN A 71 -3.33 -18.38 6.21
CA ASN A 71 -2.50 -19.49 5.78
C ASN A 71 -3.17 -20.83 6.14
N PRO A 72 -4.23 -21.22 5.40
CA PRO A 72 -5.03 -22.38 5.75
C PRO A 72 -4.29 -23.71 5.52
N ASP A 73 -3.40 -23.75 4.53
CA ASP A 73 -2.71 -24.96 4.06
C ASP A 73 -1.42 -25.26 4.83
N ASP A 74 -0.81 -24.27 5.48
CA ASP A 74 0.47 -24.41 6.18
C ASP A 74 0.51 -23.60 7.49
N ARG A 75 -0.47 -23.82 8.37
CA ARG A 75 -0.75 -22.98 9.57
C ARG A 75 0.43 -22.68 10.50
N PHE A 76 1.48 -23.50 10.49
CA PHE A 76 2.65 -23.31 11.35
C PHE A 76 3.78 -22.55 10.65
N ASN A 77 3.74 -22.43 9.33
CA ASN A 77 4.73 -21.73 8.56
C ASN A 77 4.39 -20.23 8.47
N GLU A 78 5.04 -19.44 9.31
CA GLU A 78 4.78 -18.02 9.38
C GLU A 78 5.19 -17.26 8.11
N GLU A 79 6.11 -17.80 7.30
CA GLU A 79 6.51 -17.18 6.02
C GLU A 79 5.39 -17.24 4.98
N ARG A 80 4.43 -18.14 5.18
CA ARG A 80 3.25 -18.32 4.32
C ARG A 80 2.03 -17.56 4.84
N ASN A 81 2.17 -16.78 5.91
CA ASN A 81 1.09 -15.94 6.42
C ASN A 81 0.50 -15.03 5.34
N GLY A 82 -0.82 -14.91 5.37
CA GLY A 82 -1.54 -13.94 4.56
C GLY A 82 -1.28 -12.52 5.06
N VAL A 83 -1.52 -11.52 4.21
CA VAL A 83 -1.39 -10.11 4.56
C VAL A 83 -2.76 -9.48 4.75
N LEU A 84 -3.01 -8.90 5.92
CA LEU A 84 -4.20 -8.11 6.22
C LEU A 84 -3.81 -6.64 6.34
N VAL A 85 -4.37 -5.76 5.51
CA VAL A 85 -4.11 -4.31 5.60
C VAL A 85 -5.38 -3.57 5.98
N LEU A 86 -5.32 -2.74 7.02
CA LEU A 86 -6.43 -1.91 7.47
C LEU A 86 -6.00 -0.45 7.57
N ASP A 87 -6.60 0.42 6.76
CA ASP A 87 -6.34 1.86 6.76
C ASP A 87 -7.42 2.67 7.49
N GLU A 88 -7.04 3.82 8.04
CA GLU A 88 -7.88 4.73 8.82
C GLU A 88 -8.31 4.20 10.20
N LEU A 89 -7.50 3.30 10.78
CA LEU A 89 -7.74 2.68 12.09
C LEU A 89 -7.84 3.69 13.25
N GLY A 90 -7.17 4.85 13.13
CA GLY A 90 -7.22 5.93 14.12
C GLY A 90 -8.63 6.50 14.33
N SER A 91 -9.51 6.36 13.34
CA SER A 91 -10.93 6.73 13.48
C SER A 91 -11.76 5.64 14.18
N TRP A 92 -11.35 4.36 14.13
CA TRP A 92 -12.11 3.23 14.70
C TRP A 92 -11.61 2.76 16.06
N LEU A 93 -10.38 3.08 16.45
CA LEU A 93 -9.78 2.67 17.74
C LEU A 93 -9.53 3.84 18.70
N ASN A 94 -10.17 4.99 18.47
CA ASN A 94 -10.00 6.15 19.33
C ASN A 94 -10.38 5.84 20.80
N SER A 95 -9.47 6.18 21.72
CA SER A 95 -9.58 6.10 23.19
C SER A 95 -10.92 6.54 23.80
N ARG A 96 -11.63 7.50 23.18
CA ARG A 96 -12.88 8.06 23.75
C ARG A 96 -14.10 7.14 23.64
N GLY A 97 -14.01 6.04 22.90
CA GLY A 97 -15.11 5.09 22.67
C GLY A 97 -14.82 3.66 23.14
N PHE A 98 -13.85 3.48 24.06
CA PHE A 98 -13.35 2.15 24.47
C PHE A 98 -14.40 1.24 25.14
N ASN A 99 -15.54 1.77 25.56
CA ASN A 99 -16.60 1.01 26.23
C ASN A 99 -17.49 0.17 25.30
N SER A 100 -17.25 0.10 23.98
CA SER A 100 -18.08 -0.73 23.10
C SER A 100 -17.60 -2.19 23.06
N PRO A 101 -18.47 -3.18 23.36
CA PRO A 101 -18.10 -4.61 23.31
C PRO A 101 -17.57 -5.06 21.94
N GLU A 102 -18.10 -4.47 20.86
CA GLU A 102 -17.67 -4.76 19.48
C GLU A 102 -16.20 -4.40 19.22
N ARG A 103 -15.72 -3.29 19.80
CA ARG A 103 -14.31 -2.88 19.67
C ARG A 103 -13.41 -3.79 20.47
N ALA A 104 -13.81 -4.18 21.68
CA ALA A 104 -13.06 -5.13 22.48
C ALA A 104 -12.91 -6.47 21.73
N ALA A 105 -13.96 -6.97 21.09
CA ALA A 105 -13.90 -8.17 20.27
C ALA A 105 -12.97 -8.01 19.05
N LEU A 106 -13.00 -6.84 18.37
CA LEU A 106 -12.10 -6.57 17.25
C LEU A 106 -10.63 -6.54 17.69
N LEU A 107 -10.35 -5.93 18.83
CA LEU A 107 -9.01 -5.86 19.42
C LEU A 107 -8.50 -7.24 19.83
N ASP A 108 -9.35 -8.04 20.47
CA ASP A 108 -9.05 -9.43 20.83
C ASP A 108 -8.71 -10.25 19.58
N TRP A 109 -9.49 -10.09 18.50
CA TRP A 109 -9.19 -10.72 17.23
C TRP A 109 -7.81 -10.33 16.69
N LEU A 110 -7.47 -9.03 16.71
CA LEU A 110 -6.20 -8.52 16.21
C LEU A 110 -5.00 -9.01 17.03
N ILE A 111 -5.14 -9.14 18.35
CA ILE A 111 -4.12 -9.76 19.22
C ILE A 111 -3.86 -11.22 18.80
N HIS A 112 -4.88 -11.90 18.31
CA HIS A 112 -4.80 -13.29 17.85
C HIS A 112 -4.59 -13.45 16.34
N ALA A 113 -4.38 -12.37 15.58
CA ALA A 113 -4.22 -12.43 14.13
C ALA A 113 -3.06 -13.33 13.69
N ARG A 114 -1.95 -13.35 14.44
CA ARG A 114 -0.82 -14.26 14.21
C ARG A 114 -1.25 -15.73 14.24
N LYS A 115 -2.05 -16.13 15.24
CA LYS A 115 -2.56 -17.50 15.37
C LYS A 115 -3.55 -17.85 14.25
N LYS A 116 -4.16 -16.83 13.65
CA LYS A 116 -5.04 -16.96 12.49
C LYS A 116 -4.26 -16.96 11.17
N GLY A 117 -2.93 -16.84 11.18
CA GLY A 117 -2.07 -16.89 10.01
C GLY A 117 -2.05 -15.59 9.19
N TRP A 118 -2.27 -14.45 9.84
CA TRP A 118 -2.27 -13.13 9.21
C TRP A 118 -1.16 -12.25 9.76
N ASP A 119 -0.42 -11.61 8.86
CA ASP A 119 0.45 -10.48 9.14
C ASP A 119 -0.33 -9.19 8.90
N VAL A 120 -0.54 -8.41 9.95
CA VAL A 120 -1.48 -7.29 9.94
C VAL A 120 -0.74 -5.97 9.83
N TYR A 121 -1.10 -5.14 8.85
CA TYR A 121 -0.63 -3.77 8.69
C TYR A 121 -1.75 -2.80 9.02
N LEU A 122 -1.55 -2.06 10.09
CA LEU A 122 -2.47 -1.08 10.63
C LEU A 122 -2.00 0.32 10.28
N VAL A 123 -2.72 1.01 9.41
CA VAL A 123 -2.33 2.33 8.95
C VAL A 123 -3.00 3.40 9.80
N VAL A 124 -2.17 4.26 10.39
CA VAL A 124 -2.59 5.38 11.23
C VAL A 124 -1.81 6.64 10.88
N GLN A 125 -2.32 7.82 11.23
CA GLN A 125 -1.54 9.05 11.07
C GLN A 125 -0.47 9.17 12.16
N ASN A 126 -0.84 8.87 13.40
CA ASN A 126 0.05 8.79 14.55
C ASN A 126 -0.35 7.58 15.42
N ILE A 127 0.63 6.82 15.90
CA ILE A 127 0.43 5.71 16.84
C ILE A 127 -0.28 6.14 18.13
N ASP A 128 -0.10 7.40 18.56
CA ASP A 128 -0.77 7.92 19.77
C ASP A 128 -2.29 8.05 19.64
N MET A 129 -2.83 7.92 18.43
CA MET A 129 -4.29 7.86 18.23
C MET A 129 -4.90 6.55 18.74
N ILE A 130 -4.07 5.52 18.87
CA ILE A 130 -4.46 4.22 19.42
C ILE A 130 -4.33 4.29 20.93
N ASP A 131 -5.34 3.76 21.64
CA ASP A 131 -5.29 3.63 23.09
C ASP A 131 -3.99 2.94 23.56
N LYS A 132 -3.46 3.37 24.71
CA LYS A 132 -2.17 2.91 25.20
C LYS A 132 -2.16 1.41 25.49
N GLN A 133 -3.24 0.85 26.05
CA GLN A 133 -3.30 -0.58 26.38
C GLN A 133 -3.29 -1.42 25.10
N VAL A 134 -4.07 -0.99 24.11
CA VAL A 134 -4.12 -1.61 22.79
C VAL A 134 -2.75 -1.57 22.13
N ARG A 135 -2.10 -0.40 22.11
CA ARG A 135 -0.80 -0.22 21.48
C ARG A 135 0.24 -1.19 22.03
N VAL A 136 0.33 -1.35 23.35
CA VAL A 136 1.31 -2.25 23.99
C VAL A 136 0.98 -3.72 23.68
N GLY A 137 -0.30 -4.11 23.68
CA GLY A 137 -0.69 -5.49 23.40
C GLY A 137 -0.66 -5.88 21.93
N LEU A 138 -0.71 -4.91 21.03
CA LEU A 138 -0.98 -5.12 19.61
C LEU A 138 0.13 -4.64 18.70
N ALA A 139 0.84 -3.55 19.00
CA ALA A 139 1.82 -2.96 18.10
C ALA A 139 3.25 -3.43 18.40
N GLU A 140 3.66 -4.58 17.87
CA GLU A 140 5.03 -5.07 18.06
C GLU A 140 6.05 -4.22 17.27
N TYR A 141 5.71 -3.89 16.02
CA TYR A 141 6.54 -3.10 15.13
C TYR A 141 5.85 -1.80 14.72
N GLN A 142 6.59 -0.71 14.75
CA GLN A 142 6.17 0.56 14.16
C GLN A 142 6.98 0.85 12.89
N VAL A 143 6.27 1.15 11.81
CA VAL A 143 6.84 1.56 10.52
C VAL A 143 6.60 3.06 10.33
N ARG A 144 7.66 3.86 10.46
CA ARG A 144 7.60 5.31 10.26
C ARG A 144 7.90 5.65 8.81
N MET A 145 6.88 6.15 8.12
CA MET A 145 6.95 6.50 6.70
C MET A 145 7.52 7.90 6.48
N ILE A 146 8.60 7.96 5.70
CA ILE A 146 9.26 9.20 5.30
C ILE A 146 9.31 9.27 3.78
N ARG A 147 8.98 10.45 3.26
CA ARG A 147 9.16 10.80 1.85
C ARG A 147 10.50 11.48 1.66
N ALA A 148 11.43 10.79 1.00
CA ALA A 148 12.79 11.28 0.78
C ALA A 148 12.81 12.55 -0.07
N ASP A 149 11.84 12.74 -0.97
CA ASP A 149 11.70 13.95 -1.79
C ASP A 149 11.38 15.21 -0.96
N LYS A 150 10.92 15.05 0.29
CA LYS A 150 10.71 16.16 1.23
C LYS A 150 11.95 16.47 2.08
N ILE A 151 12.98 15.61 2.06
CA ILE A 151 14.24 15.84 2.77
C ILE A 151 15.04 16.85 1.94
N LYS A 152 15.12 18.10 2.42
CA LYS A 152 15.97 19.12 1.81
C LYS A 152 17.43 18.79 2.12
N ILE A 153 18.16 18.26 1.14
CA ILE A 153 19.61 18.10 1.25
C ILE A 153 20.25 19.49 1.07
N PRO A 154 20.93 20.05 2.09
CA PRO A 154 21.43 21.43 2.07
C PRO A 154 22.39 21.74 0.91
N VAL A 155 23.17 20.74 0.47
CA VAL A 155 24.19 20.93 -0.57
C VAL A 155 23.62 20.84 -1.98
N ILE A 156 22.65 19.95 -2.21
CA ILE A 156 22.00 19.75 -3.52
C ILE A 156 20.93 20.83 -3.79
N GLY A 157 20.26 21.30 -2.73
CA GLY A 157 19.23 22.35 -2.83
C GLY A 157 19.76 23.71 -3.31
N THR A 158 21.03 24.02 -3.01
CA THR A 158 21.67 25.29 -3.37
C THR A 158 22.15 25.31 -4.83
N PHE A 159 22.52 24.16 -5.40
CA PHE A 159 23.05 24.06 -6.77
C PHE A 159 22.00 23.78 -7.86
N LEU A 160 20.83 23.20 -7.53
CA LEU A 160 19.85 22.76 -8.54
C LEU A 160 18.53 23.55 -8.61
N GLY A 161 18.33 24.53 -7.72
CA GLY A 161 17.08 25.31 -7.66
C GLY A 161 15.82 24.43 -7.58
N LYS A 162 14.63 25.03 -7.73
CA LYS A 162 13.32 24.33 -7.66
C LYS A 162 13.12 23.20 -8.71
N ARG A 163 14.11 22.94 -9.58
CA ARG A 163 14.10 21.94 -10.67
C ARG A 163 14.84 20.63 -10.33
N GLY A 164 15.56 20.55 -9.21
CA GLY A 164 16.19 19.32 -8.71
C GLY A 164 15.29 18.48 -7.79
N LYS A 165 14.01 18.27 -8.13
CA LYS A 165 13.17 17.37 -7.33
C LYS A 165 13.67 15.95 -7.52
N LEU A 166 14.34 15.42 -6.50
CA LEU A 166 14.73 14.02 -6.43
C LEU A 166 13.52 13.13 -6.76
N PRO A 167 13.72 11.97 -7.41
CA PRO A 167 12.63 11.05 -7.70
C PRO A 167 11.87 10.74 -6.40
N LYS A 168 10.55 10.53 -6.48
CA LYS A 168 9.72 10.22 -5.32
C LYS A 168 10.16 8.87 -4.73
N PHE A 169 11.05 8.91 -3.74
CA PHE A 169 11.48 7.76 -2.97
C PHE A 169 10.82 7.78 -1.61
N HIS A 170 10.49 6.59 -1.12
CA HIS A 170 9.87 6.38 0.18
C HIS A 170 10.80 5.52 1.04
N ILE A 171 10.82 5.83 2.33
CA ILE A 171 11.60 5.15 3.35
C ILE A 171 10.63 4.71 4.43
N GLY A 172 10.57 3.41 4.70
CA GLY A 172 9.89 2.85 5.87
C GLY A 172 10.93 2.50 6.93
N ASN A 173 11.02 3.28 8.00
CA ASN A 173 11.86 2.94 9.15
C ASN A 173 11.10 2.01 10.08
N ILE A 174 11.58 0.78 10.24
CA ILE A 174 10.97 -0.24 11.08
C ILE A 174 11.70 -0.25 12.43
N SER A 175 10.95 -0.09 13.51
CA SER A 175 11.47 -0.11 14.88
C SER A 175 10.52 -0.84 15.80
N LEU A 176 11.01 -1.32 16.94
CA LEU A 176 10.15 -1.86 17.99
C LEU A 176 9.37 -0.71 18.63
N THR A 177 8.10 -0.95 18.93
CA THR A 177 7.26 0.06 19.59
C THR A 177 7.74 0.35 21.01
N ASP A 178 8.13 -0.70 21.74
CA ASP A 178 8.47 -0.62 23.18
C ASP A 178 9.94 -0.31 23.47
N VAL A 179 10.80 -0.28 22.45
CA VAL A 179 12.24 0.00 22.61
C VAL A 179 12.63 1.24 21.79
N PRO A 180 12.49 2.45 22.37
CA PRO A 180 12.84 3.69 21.70
C PRO A 180 14.30 3.67 21.23
N GLY A 181 14.53 4.07 19.98
CA GLY A 181 15.87 4.20 19.40
C GLY A 181 16.41 2.95 18.69
N VAL A 182 15.78 1.79 18.86
CA VAL A 182 16.16 0.58 18.12
C VAL A 182 15.44 0.54 16.78
N ASN A 183 16.18 0.90 15.72
CA ASN A 183 15.74 0.63 14.36
C ASN A 183 16.16 -0.79 13.99
N ILE A 184 15.18 -1.62 13.66
CA ILE A 184 15.38 -3.01 13.26
C ILE A 184 15.80 -3.05 11.79
N ASP A 185 15.08 -2.30 10.96
CA ASP A 185 15.31 -2.29 9.52
C ASP A 185 14.86 -0.97 8.88
N ARG A 186 15.31 -0.74 7.65
CA ARG A 186 14.94 0.39 6.82
C ARG A 186 14.69 -0.07 5.39
N GLU A 187 13.43 -0.01 4.99
CA GLU A 187 13.03 -0.34 3.63
C GLU A 187 13.02 0.91 2.74
N TRP A 188 13.74 0.85 1.62
CA TRP A 188 13.74 1.86 0.59
C TRP A 188 12.98 1.37 -0.63
N PHE A 189 11.98 2.12 -1.08
CA PHE A 189 11.21 1.71 -2.25
C PHE A 189 10.76 2.88 -3.11
N LYS A 190 10.55 2.54 -4.38
CA LYS A 190 9.91 3.39 -5.39
C LYS A 190 8.92 2.52 -6.17
N ALA A 191 7.64 2.72 -5.91
CA ALA A 191 6.57 1.87 -6.44
C ALA A 191 5.49 2.70 -7.15
N ASP A 192 5.89 3.66 -7.99
CA ASP A 192 4.96 4.55 -8.70
C ASP A 192 3.94 3.80 -9.57
N TYR A 193 4.22 2.55 -9.95
CA TYR A 193 3.30 1.71 -10.72
C TYR A 193 2.08 1.25 -9.90
N LEU A 194 2.18 1.19 -8.58
CA LEU A 194 1.10 0.73 -7.71
C LEU A 194 -0.02 1.75 -7.55
N TYR A 195 0.18 3.02 -7.92
CA TYR A 195 -0.86 4.05 -7.84
C TYR A 195 -2.10 3.75 -8.68
N GLN A 196 -1.98 2.93 -9.73
CA GLN A 196 -3.13 2.51 -10.54
C GLN A 196 -3.85 1.30 -9.95
N GLY A 197 -3.26 0.64 -8.96
CA GLY A 197 -3.77 -0.60 -8.38
C GLY A 197 -4.73 -0.41 -7.22
N TYR A 198 -5.01 0.83 -6.80
CA TYR A 198 -5.95 1.11 -5.72
C TYR A 198 -6.49 2.54 -5.78
N ASP A 199 -7.63 2.78 -5.12
CA ASP A 199 -8.18 4.13 -4.97
C ASP A 199 -7.44 4.91 -3.87
N THR A 200 -6.58 5.85 -4.29
CA THR A 200 -5.82 6.72 -3.38
C THR A 200 -6.67 7.80 -2.68
N LEU A 201 -7.88 8.05 -3.18
CA LEU A 201 -8.80 9.08 -2.70
C LEU A 201 -10.02 8.47 -2.00
N GLN A 202 -9.97 7.17 -1.71
CA GLN A 202 -11.03 6.46 -1.01
C GLN A 202 -11.40 7.18 0.29
N ILE A 203 -12.70 7.39 0.47
CA ILE A 203 -13.27 7.95 1.70
C ILE A 203 -13.91 6.80 2.47
N PHE A 204 -13.35 6.45 3.62
CA PHE A 204 -13.87 5.39 4.48
C PHE A 204 -15.23 5.80 5.07
N ARG A 205 -16.24 4.97 4.82
CA ARG A 205 -17.62 5.22 5.25
C ARG A 205 -17.99 4.36 6.46
N ASP A 206 -18.98 4.83 7.21
CA ASP A 206 -19.61 4.05 8.27
C ASP A 206 -20.81 3.32 7.66
N TRP A 207 -20.58 2.14 7.10
CA TRP A 207 -21.65 1.33 6.53
C TRP A 207 -22.50 0.78 7.68
N VAL A 208 -23.73 1.28 7.81
CA VAL A 208 -24.66 0.75 8.80
C VAL A 208 -25.10 -0.64 8.34
N ARG A 209 -24.71 -1.68 9.07
CA ARG A 209 -25.12 -3.07 8.81
C ARG A 209 -26.64 -3.27 8.85
N ASN A 210 -27.34 -2.36 9.50
CA ASN A 210 -28.79 -2.33 9.57
C ASN A 210 -29.28 -1.07 8.82
N PRO A 211 -29.96 -1.20 7.66
CA PRO A 211 -30.30 -0.08 6.76
C PRO A 211 -31.39 0.87 7.29
N VAL A 212 -31.37 1.15 8.60
CA VAL A 212 -32.34 2.01 9.28
C VAL A 212 -32.01 3.48 9.06
N ASP A 213 -30.74 3.83 8.82
CA ASP A 213 -30.36 5.21 8.50
C ASP A 213 -30.80 5.54 7.06
N PRO A 214 -31.69 6.54 6.87
CA PRO A 214 -32.25 6.90 5.57
C PRO A 214 -31.19 7.23 4.50
N ARG A 215 -29.99 7.67 4.90
CA ARG A 215 -28.90 8.02 3.99
C ARG A 215 -28.28 6.82 3.29
N PHE A 216 -28.50 5.61 3.82
CA PHE A 216 -27.85 4.37 3.37
C PHE A 216 -28.85 3.31 2.88
N LYS A 217 -30.13 3.67 2.67
CA LYS A 217 -31.19 2.74 2.22
C LYS A 217 -30.90 2.01 0.91
N THR A 218 -30.14 2.64 0.00
CA THR A 218 -29.75 2.06 -1.30
C THR A 218 -28.43 1.31 -1.25
N GLU A 219 -27.69 1.44 -0.15
CA GLU A 219 -26.36 0.88 0.02
C GLU A 219 -26.49 -0.46 0.76
N VAL A 220 -26.55 -1.55 -0.01
CA VAL A 220 -26.54 -2.92 0.53
C VAL A 220 -25.09 -3.29 0.80
N TYR A 221 -24.63 -3.19 2.04
CA TYR A 221 -23.30 -3.66 2.40
C TYR A 221 -23.36 -4.88 3.33
N GLY A 222 -22.80 -6.01 2.84
CA GLY A 222 -23.13 -7.37 3.28
C GLY A 222 -21.94 -8.21 3.80
N GLY A 223 -20.90 -7.58 4.33
CA GLY A 223 -19.74 -8.29 4.89
C GLY A 223 -18.59 -8.48 3.88
N PRO A 224 -17.59 -9.30 4.21
CA PRO A 224 -16.40 -9.48 3.38
C PRO A 224 -16.74 -10.15 2.05
N TYR A 225 -16.05 -9.76 0.98
CA TYR A 225 -16.22 -10.36 -0.35
C TYR A 225 -14.89 -10.50 -1.09
N SER A 226 -14.81 -11.39 -2.07
CA SER A 226 -13.61 -11.53 -2.89
C SER A 226 -13.65 -10.59 -4.08
N PHE A 227 -12.53 -9.93 -4.37
CA PHE A 227 -12.36 -9.20 -5.62
C PHE A 227 -12.41 -10.14 -6.83
N LEU A 228 -12.73 -9.59 -7.99
CA LEU A 228 -12.51 -10.30 -9.25
C LEU A 228 -11.01 -10.23 -9.60
N SER A 229 -10.42 -11.38 -9.91
CA SER A 229 -9.01 -11.43 -10.33
C SER A 229 -8.79 -10.71 -11.67
N ALA A 230 -7.54 -10.39 -11.98
CA ALA A 230 -7.16 -9.82 -13.27
C ALA A 230 -7.63 -10.67 -14.48
N TRP A 231 -7.66 -11.99 -14.33
CA TRP A 231 -8.24 -12.90 -15.33
C TRP A 231 -9.74 -12.72 -15.53
N HIS A 232 -10.52 -12.57 -14.45
CA HIS A 232 -11.96 -12.32 -14.58
C HIS A 232 -12.27 -10.96 -15.21
N LEU A 233 -11.41 -9.96 -14.98
CA LEU A 233 -11.61 -8.59 -15.47
C LEU A 233 -11.09 -8.37 -16.90
N LYS A 234 -9.91 -8.91 -17.24
CA LYS A 234 -9.26 -8.72 -18.55
C LYS A 234 -8.98 -10.04 -19.26
N GLY A 235 -8.27 -10.96 -18.61
CA GLY A 235 -7.70 -12.14 -19.27
C GLY A 235 -8.70 -13.08 -19.94
N ARG A 236 -9.92 -13.23 -19.39
CA ARG A 236 -10.97 -14.09 -19.97
C ARG A 236 -11.51 -13.59 -21.31
N PHE A 237 -11.30 -12.31 -21.61
CA PHE A 237 -11.74 -11.68 -22.86
C PHE A 237 -10.61 -11.56 -23.89
N GLU A 238 -9.36 -11.82 -23.49
CA GLU A 238 -8.23 -11.83 -24.40
C GLU A 238 -8.22 -13.13 -25.22
N ALA A 239 -7.91 -13.02 -26.51
CA ALA A 239 -7.69 -14.20 -27.34
C ALA A 239 -6.54 -15.04 -26.73
N PRO A 240 -6.65 -16.38 -26.71
CA PRO A 240 -5.62 -17.24 -26.14
C PRO A 240 -4.28 -16.96 -26.82
N GLN A 241 -3.37 -16.30 -26.10
CA GLN A 241 -2.03 -16.04 -26.60
C GLN A 241 -1.28 -17.37 -26.70
N ALA A 242 -0.70 -17.66 -27.86
CA ALA A 242 0.14 -18.83 -28.07
C ALA A 242 1.21 -18.91 -26.96
N ARG A 243 1.40 -20.11 -26.37
CA ARG A 243 2.41 -20.31 -25.32
C ARG A 243 3.77 -19.89 -25.86
N LYS A 244 4.34 -18.82 -25.29
CA LYS A 244 5.70 -18.37 -25.62
C LYS A 244 6.70 -19.52 -25.41
N THR A 245 7.54 -19.78 -26.40
CA THR A 245 8.57 -20.82 -26.35
C THR A 245 9.59 -20.52 -25.24
N LEU A 246 10.36 -21.53 -24.81
CA LEU A 246 11.39 -21.38 -23.76
C LEU A 246 12.37 -20.23 -24.08
N PHE A 247 12.74 -20.11 -25.36
CA PHE A 247 13.59 -19.03 -25.88
C PHE A 247 12.91 -17.65 -25.74
N GLN A 248 11.63 -17.55 -26.07
CA GLN A 248 10.83 -16.32 -25.87
C GLN A 248 10.54 -16.02 -24.39
N ARG A 249 10.73 -16.94 -23.45
CA ARG A 249 10.62 -16.67 -22.01
C ARG A 249 11.94 -16.16 -21.42
N LEU A 250 13.06 -16.72 -21.87
CA LEU A 250 14.41 -16.30 -21.45
C LEU A 250 14.82 -14.96 -22.08
N PHE A 251 14.43 -14.73 -23.34
CA PHE A 251 14.75 -13.51 -24.10
C PHE A 251 13.53 -12.60 -24.33
N GLY A 252 12.35 -12.99 -23.84
CA GLY A 252 11.15 -12.16 -23.91
C GLY A 252 11.29 -10.93 -23.05
N LYS A 253 10.86 -9.78 -23.59
CA LYS A 253 10.87 -8.49 -22.89
C LYS A 253 10.41 -8.65 -21.43
N ARG A 254 11.36 -8.46 -20.50
CA ARG A 254 11.08 -8.08 -19.10
C ARG A 254 10.01 -6.99 -19.12
N HIS A 255 9.03 -7.06 -18.21
CA HIS A 255 7.97 -6.08 -17.98
C HIS A 255 8.28 -4.75 -18.66
N GLU A 256 7.51 -4.42 -19.69
CA GLU A 256 7.72 -3.19 -20.43
C GLU A 256 7.54 -2.04 -19.44
N LYS A 257 8.66 -1.50 -18.94
CA LYS A 257 8.64 -0.29 -18.11
C LYS A 257 7.85 0.70 -18.94
N LEU A 258 6.74 1.21 -18.38
CA LEU A 258 5.95 2.27 -19.02
C LEU A 258 6.92 3.26 -19.64
N ALA A 259 6.81 3.43 -20.97
CA ALA A 259 7.77 4.23 -21.70
C ALA A 259 7.89 5.59 -20.99
N PRO A 260 9.12 6.03 -20.64
CA PRO A 260 9.30 7.29 -19.96
C PRO A 260 8.61 8.37 -20.79
N LYS A 261 7.81 9.23 -20.13
CA LYS A 261 7.11 10.33 -20.81
C LYS A 261 8.10 11.04 -21.75
N PRO A 262 7.68 11.38 -22.99
CA PRO A 262 8.56 12.00 -23.96
C PRO A 262 9.23 13.22 -23.35
N ARG A 263 10.55 13.31 -23.49
CA ARG A 263 11.33 14.45 -22.98
C ARG A 263 10.78 15.71 -23.63
N LEU A 264 10.58 16.76 -22.84
CA LEU A 264 10.27 18.08 -23.38
C LEU A 264 11.35 18.48 -24.39
N PRO A 265 11.01 19.18 -25.49
CA PRO A 265 11.97 19.56 -26.54
C PRO A 265 13.25 20.21 -26.01
N ALA A 266 13.12 21.09 -25.00
CA ALA A 266 14.26 21.73 -24.33
C ALA A 266 15.19 20.73 -23.61
N VAL A 267 14.63 19.71 -22.96
CA VAL A 267 15.40 18.66 -22.26
C VAL A 267 16.09 17.74 -23.26
N ALA A 268 15.44 17.47 -24.39
CA ALA A 268 16.03 16.70 -25.48
C ALA A 268 17.22 17.44 -26.13
N LEU A 269 17.11 18.76 -26.32
CA LEU A 269 18.18 19.62 -26.84
C LEU A 269 19.37 19.71 -25.88
N CYS A 270 19.13 19.99 -24.58
CA CYS A 270 20.21 20.03 -23.59
C CYS A 270 20.92 18.68 -23.43
N SER A 271 20.21 17.55 -23.63
CA SER A 271 20.82 16.22 -23.52
C SER A 271 21.80 15.85 -24.65
N LYS A 272 21.86 16.65 -25.72
CA LYS A 272 22.78 16.46 -26.86
C LYS A 272 24.01 17.36 -26.80
N LEU A 273 24.07 18.27 -25.84
CA LEU A 273 25.17 19.23 -25.72
C LEU A 273 26.19 18.78 -24.67
N PRO A 274 27.47 19.19 -24.81
CA PRO A 274 28.46 19.07 -23.75
C PRO A 274 27.94 19.70 -22.44
N PRO A 275 28.35 19.21 -21.25
CA PRO A 275 27.80 19.66 -19.97
C PRO A 275 27.73 21.19 -19.82
N ASP A 276 28.78 21.89 -20.23
CA ASP A 276 28.89 23.34 -20.07
C ASP A 276 27.89 24.11 -20.97
N GLU A 277 27.70 23.65 -22.20
CA GLU A 277 26.75 24.23 -23.16
C GLU A 277 25.30 23.86 -22.84
N ALA A 278 25.08 22.63 -22.38
CA ALA A 278 23.79 22.18 -21.87
C ALA A 278 23.32 23.05 -20.70
N TRP A 279 24.25 23.43 -19.81
CA TRP A 279 23.99 24.35 -18.70
C TRP A 279 23.67 25.76 -19.16
N ALA A 280 24.38 26.28 -20.16
CA ALA A 280 24.10 27.61 -20.72
C ALA A 280 22.72 27.67 -21.39
N LEU A 281 22.37 26.65 -22.18
CA LEU A 281 21.07 26.55 -22.84
C LEU A 281 19.94 26.38 -21.82
N ALA A 282 20.13 25.54 -20.81
CA ALA A 282 19.16 25.35 -19.73
C ALA A 282 18.87 26.67 -18.99
N ARG A 283 19.89 27.50 -18.70
CA ARG A 283 19.72 28.82 -18.08
C ARG A 283 18.87 29.77 -18.92
N ARG A 284 19.07 29.80 -20.25
CA ARG A 284 18.26 30.63 -21.16
C ARG A 284 16.77 30.24 -21.13
N TYR A 285 16.46 28.94 -21.17
CA TYR A 285 15.07 28.47 -21.06
C TYR A 285 14.42 28.73 -19.69
N VAL A 286 15.22 28.85 -18.62
CA VAL A 286 14.72 29.22 -17.29
C VAL A 286 14.39 30.71 -17.21
N GLN A 287 15.19 31.57 -17.86
CA GLN A 287 15.05 33.03 -17.81
C GLN A 287 14.01 33.57 -18.80
N GLY A 288 13.79 32.89 -19.95
CA GLY A 288 12.83 33.31 -20.98
C GLY A 288 11.39 32.81 -20.80
N GLY A 289 11.08 32.13 -19.68
CA GLY A 289 9.73 31.63 -19.38
C GLY A 289 9.00 32.51 -18.38
N ALA A 290 8.61 33.71 -18.80
CA ALA A 290 7.60 34.57 -18.19
C ALA A 290 6.52 34.86 -19.24
#